data_AF-X0TCD1-F1
#
_entry.id   AF-X0TCD1-F1
#
_cell.length_a   1.000
_cell.length_b   1.000
_cell.length_c   1.000
_cell.angle_alpha   90.00
_cell.angle_beta   90.00
_cell.angle_gamma   90.00
#
_symmetry.space_group_name_H-M   'P 1'
#
loop_
_entity.id
_entity.type
_entity.pdbx_description
1 polymer ?
#
loop_
_entity_poly.entity_id
_entity_poly.type
_entity_poly.pdbx_seq_one_letter_code
_entity_poly.pdbx_strand_id
1 'polypeptide(L)'
;MGAKLKYTEGEIMYEIDGDFLEILDDLHPLVAVEISNQIDWNAMTLPETKFWSTTYAGVVKNIKNPVYFLVKYQKEEDSITYFLDLEIVDSDTYLDYYLLNKILL
;
A
#
# COMPACT_ATOMS: atom_id res chain seq x y z
N MET A 1 14.04 7.71 20.43
CA MET A 1 13.62 7.51 19.03
C MET A 1 12.79 6.25 19.03
N GLY A 2 11.47 6.42 19.11
CA GLY A 2 10.53 5.36 19.43
C GLY A 2 9.43 5.30 18.39
N ALA A 3 9.40 4.21 17.65
CA ALA A 3 8.18 3.60 17.14
C ALA A 3 8.40 2.09 17.27
N LYS A 4 8.03 1.58 18.45
CA LYS A 4 8.11 0.16 18.78
C LYS A 4 6.87 -0.49 18.16
N LEU A 5 6.95 -0.86 16.88
CA LEU A 5 5.91 -1.62 16.20
C LEU A 5 5.73 -2.94 16.95
N LYS A 6 4.55 -3.10 17.55
CA LYS A 6 4.22 -4.21 18.44
C LYS A 6 3.25 -5.11 17.66
N TYR A 7 3.67 -6.37 17.50
CA TYR A 7 2.89 -7.57 17.15
C TYR A 7 2.54 -7.83 15.68
N THR A 8 3.33 -8.71 15.04
CA THR A 8 2.88 -10.03 14.59
C THR A 8 4.07 -10.99 14.44
N GLU A 9 4.12 -12.02 15.29
CA GLU A 9 5.02 -13.17 15.21
C GLU A 9 4.58 -14.14 14.08
N GLY A 10 4.57 -13.65 12.85
CA GLY A 10 4.49 -14.46 11.64
C GLY A 10 5.39 -13.78 10.63
N GLU A 11 6.22 -14.54 9.90
CA GLU A 11 7.16 -14.02 8.90
C GLU A 11 6.54 -12.85 8.12
N ILE A 12 6.94 -11.63 8.48
CA ILE A 12 6.38 -10.41 7.89
C ILE A 12 6.96 -10.41 6.47
N MET A 13 6.14 -10.81 5.49
CA MET A 13 6.57 -10.90 4.10
C MET A 13 6.66 -9.53 3.42
N TYR A 14 6.53 -8.46 4.20
CA TYR A 14 6.63 -7.09 3.74
C TYR A 14 7.20 -6.15 4.81
N GLU A 15 7.80 -5.06 4.36
CA GLU A 15 8.29 -3.97 5.20
C GLU A 15 7.55 -2.68 4.80
N ILE A 16 7.33 -1.77 5.74
CA ILE A 16 6.62 -0.51 5.52
C ILE A 16 7.54 0.64 5.96
N ASP A 17 7.70 1.63 5.08
CA ASP A 17 8.46 2.84 5.37
C ASP A 17 7.75 3.75 6.40
N GLY A 18 8.51 4.62 7.07
CA GLY A 18 7.98 5.56 8.05
C GLY A 18 7.01 6.56 7.42
N ASP A 19 7.35 7.09 6.24
CA ASP A 19 6.51 8.04 5.51
C ASP A 19 5.13 7.43 5.19
N PHE A 20 5.11 6.14 4.83
CA PHE A 20 3.89 5.38 4.59
C PHE A 20 3.02 5.28 5.86
N LEU A 21 3.63 5.00 7.02
CA LEU A 21 2.92 4.91 8.29
C LEU A 21 2.35 6.25 8.75
N GLU A 22 3.07 7.34 8.51
CA GLU A 22 2.60 8.69 8.86
C GLU A 22 1.33 9.05 8.10
N ILE A 23 1.26 8.72 6.80
CA ILE A 23 0.09 8.98 5.98
C ILE A 23 -1.07 8.06 6.38
N LEU A 24 -0.78 6.81 6.75
CA LEU A 24 -1.76 5.90 7.32
C LEU A 24 -2.38 6.42 8.63
N ASP A 25 -1.57 7.01 9.52
CA ASP A 25 -2.01 7.55 10.81
C ASP A 25 -2.86 8.82 10.65
N ASP A 26 -2.56 9.65 9.63
CA ASP A 26 -3.36 10.83 9.30
C ASP A 26 -4.75 10.46 8.73
N LEU A 27 -4.88 9.26 8.14
CA LEU A 27 -6.12 8.79 7.55
C LEU A 27 -7.14 8.33 8.59
N HIS A 28 -8.41 8.34 8.18
CA HIS A 28 -9.48 7.82 9.01
C HIS A 28 -9.23 6.33 9.33
N PRO A 29 -9.39 5.87 10.58
CA PRO A 29 -9.01 4.51 10.98
C PRO A 29 -9.69 3.39 10.17
N LEU A 30 -10.91 3.63 9.70
CA LEU A 30 -11.59 2.70 8.77
C LEU A 30 -10.88 2.58 7.41
N VAL A 31 -10.40 3.71 6.87
CA VAL A 31 -9.64 3.73 5.61
C VAL A 31 -8.31 3.06 5.82
N ALA A 32 -7.61 3.40 6.92
CA ALA A 32 -6.33 2.81 7.27
C ALA A 32 -6.38 1.28 7.34
N VAL A 33 -7.37 0.72 8.05
CA VAL A 33 -7.57 -0.73 8.15
C VAL A 33 -7.83 -1.37 6.77
N GLU A 34 -8.60 -0.71 5.91
CA GLU A 34 -8.91 -1.25 4.58
C GLU A 34 -7.69 -1.20 3.64
N ILE A 35 -6.88 -0.14 3.71
CA ILE A 35 -5.60 -0.04 3.01
C ILE A 35 -4.66 -1.14 3.50
N SER A 36 -4.53 -1.32 4.82
CA SER A 36 -3.68 -2.38 5.39
C SER A 36 -4.13 -3.77 4.95
N ASN A 37 -5.43 -4.05 4.89
CA ASN A 37 -5.96 -5.33 4.38
C ASN A 37 -5.65 -5.53 2.89
N GLN A 38 -5.83 -4.49 2.06
CA GLN A 38 -5.46 -4.58 0.64
C GLN A 38 -3.96 -4.85 0.49
N ILE A 39 -3.13 -4.21 1.30
CA ILE A 39 -1.68 -4.40 1.27
C ILE A 39 -1.30 -5.81 1.69
N ASP A 40 -1.85 -6.33 2.79
CA ASP A 40 -1.58 -7.69 3.25
C ASP A 40 -1.94 -8.74 2.18
N TRP A 41 -3.11 -8.59 1.56
CA TRP A 41 -3.56 -9.46 0.47
C TRP A 41 -2.69 -9.35 -0.78
N ASN A 42 -2.26 -8.14 -1.12
CA ASN A 42 -1.45 -7.91 -2.30
C ASN A 42 0.05 -8.18 -2.06
N ALA A 43 0.56 -8.11 -0.83
CA ALA A 43 1.98 -8.29 -0.52
C ALA A 43 2.54 -9.61 -1.08
N MET A 44 1.75 -10.69 -1.03
CA MET A 44 2.12 -11.99 -1.59
C MET A 44 1.94 -12.06 -3.11
N THR A 45 0.90 -11.42 -3.66
CA THR A 45 0.50 -11.54 -5.07
C THR A 45 1.11 -10.48 -5.99
N LEU A 46 1.73 -9.43 -5.43
CA LEU A 46 2.37 -8.37 -6.21
C LEU A 46 3.54 -8.94 -7.03
N PRO A 47 3.66 -8.53 -8.31
CA PRO A 47 4.73 -8.97 -9.17
C PRO A 47 6.08 -8.46 -8.69
N GLU A 48 7.09 -9.32 -8.80
CA GLU A 48 8.47 -8.99 -8.51
C GLU A 48 8.95 -7.87 -9.43
N THR A 49 9.58 -6.89 -8.83
CA THR A 49 10.08 -5.68 -9.47
C THR A 49 11.60 -5.70 -9.44
N LYS A 50 12.23 -6.09 -10.54
CA LYS A 50 13.70 -6.13 -10.65
C LYS A 50 14.30 -4.72 -10.63
N PHE A 51 14.80 -4.28 -9.48
CA PHE A 51 15.55 -3.02 -9.27
C PHE A 51 14.78 -1.69 -9.40
N TRP A 52 13.45 -1.70 -9.54
CA TRP A 52 12.67 -0.45 -9.59
C TRP A 52 11.46 -0.53 -8.66
N SER A 53 11.06 0.61 -8.12
CA SER A 53 9.82 0.75 -7.35
C SER A 53 8.64 0.89 -8.30
N THR A 54 7.57 0.10 -8.12
CA THR A 54 6.31 0.30 -8.85
C THR A 54 5.29 1.00 -7.99
N THR A 55 4.49 1.87 -8.63
CA THR A 55 3.30 2.46 -8.01
C THR A 55 2.05 1.76 -8.53
N TYR A 56 1.20 1.31 -7.61
CA TYR A 56 -0.12 0.74 -7.88
C TYR A 56 -1.19 1.60 -7.23
N ALA A 57 -2.36 1.68 -7.85
CA ALA A 57 -3.50 2.39 -7.31
C ALA A 57 -4.46 1.44 -6.58
N GLY A 58 -4.88 1.81 -5.38
CA GLY A 58 -5.91 1.13 -4.61
C GLY A 58 -7.12 2.03 -4.38
N VAL A 59 -8.23 1.40 -3.99
CA VAL A 59 -9.48 2.13 -3.71
C VAL A 59 -10.20 1.51 -2.52
N VAL A 60 -10.55 2.35 -1.56
CA VAL A 60 -11.34 2.01 -0.37
C VAL A 60 -12.79 2.35 -0.68
N LYS A 61 -13.61 1.32 -0.96
CA LYS A 61 -15.03 1.49 -1.36
C LYS A 61 -16.00 1.27 -0.20
N ASN A 62 -15.53 0.78 0.94
CA ASN A 62 -16.39 0.34 2.04
C ASN A 62 -16.84 1.49 2.95
N ILE A 63 -16.54 2.74 2.56
CA ILE A 63 -16.97 3.97 3.22
C ILE A 63 -17.85 4.80 2.28
N LYS A 64 -18.61 5.73 2.87
CA LYS A 64 -19.57 6.58 2.15
C LYS A 64 -18.95 7.39 1.01
N ASN A 65 -17.68 7.73 1.14
CA ASN A 65 -16.92 8.48 0.15
C ASN A 65 -15.71 7.63 -0.26
N PRO A 66 -15.64 7.10 -1.49
CA PRO A 66 -14.51 6.26 -1.88
C PRO A 66 -13.21 7.06 -1.79
N VAL A 67 -12.20 6.47 -1.15
CA VAL A 67 -10.86 7.05 -1.04
C VAL A 67 -9.95 6.30 -1.99
N TYR A 68 -9.28 7.04 -2.85
CA TYR A 68 -8.32 6.49 -3.79
C TYR A 68 -6.92 6.77 -3.27
N PHE A 69 -6.02 5.80 -3.43
CA PHE A 69 -4.66 5.92 -2.98
C PHE A 69 -3.71 5.27 -3.97
N LEU A 70 -2.47 5.71 -3.95
CA LEU A 70 -1.36 5.12 -4.67
C LEU A 70 -0.40 4.54 -3.63
N VAL A 71 -0.01 3.29 -3.84
CA VAL A 71 1.01 2.64 -3.04
C VAL A 71 2.24 2.42 -3.91
N LYS A 72 3.37 2.93 -3.45
CA LYS A 72 4.66 2.66 -4.04
C LYS A 72 5.30 1.51 -3.30
N TYR A 73 5.66 0.45 -4.03
CA TYR A 73 6.34 -0.69 -3.45
C TYR A 73 7.51 -1.15 -4.31
N GLN A 74 8.39 -1.95 -3.74
CA GLN A 74 9.49 -2.61 -4.38
C GLN A 74 9.56 -4.04 -3.87
N LYS A 75 9.54 -5.02 -4.79
CA LYS A 75 9.65 -6.43 -4.43
C LYS A 75 10.81 -7.05 -5.20
N GLU A 76 11.93 -7.31 -4.53
CA GLU A 76 13.07 -7.97 -5.17
C GLU A 76 12.85 -9.49 -5.27
N GLU A 77 13.57 -10.14 -6.20
CA GLU A 77 13.48 -11.59 -6.42
C GLU A 77 13.89 -12.33 -5.12
N ASP A 78 13.04 -13.23 -4.63
CA ASP A 78 13.23 -13.97 -3.36
C ASP A 78 13.29 -13.10 -2.10
N SER A 79 12.79 -11.86 -2.16
CA SER A 79 12.79 -10.91 -1.04
C SER A 79 11.39 -10.50 -0.60
N ILE A 80 11.30 -9.89 0.58
CA ILE A 80 10.06 -9.30 1.09
C ILE A 80 9.63 -8.08 0.26
N THR A 81 8.33 -7.77 0.29
CA THR A 81 7.77 -6.59 -0.39
C THR A 81 8.01 -5.34 0.45
N TYR A 82 8.75 -4.36 -0.05
CA TYR A 82 8.98 -3.08 0.62
C TYR A 82 7.95 -2.05 0.15
N PHE A 83 7.10 -1.58 1.05
CA PHE A 83 6.20 -0.46 0.81
C PHE A 83 6.91 0.84 1.16
N LEU A 84 7.17 1.64 0.13
CA LEU A 84 8.00 2.84 0.21
C LEU A 84 7.18 4.08 0.53
N ASP A 85 5.98 4.21 -0.06
CA ASP A 85 5.22 5.46 0.01
C ASP A 85 3.72 5.24 -0.23
N LEU A 86 2.89 6.07 0.40
CA LEU A 86 1.43 6.07 0.25
C LEU A 86 0.98 7.46 -0.16
N GLU A 87 0.27 7.63 -1.26
CA GLU A 87 -0.27 8.94 -1.65
C GLU A 87 -1.77 8.85 -1.81
N ILE A 88 -2.52 9.73 -1.15
CA ILE A 88 -3.97 9.85 -1.38
C ILE A 88 -4.19 10.72 -2.60
N VAL A 89 -5.00 10.21 -3.53
CA VAL A 89 -5.24 10.86 -4.81
C VAL A 89 -6.72 10.97 -5.11
N ASP A 90 -7.04 11.85 -6.06
CA ASP A 90 -8.39 11.98 -6.58
C ASP A 90 -8.74 10.85 -7.55
N SER A 91 -10.04 10.73 -7.88
CA SER A 91 -10.54 9.74 -8.82
C SER A 91 -9.90 9.85 -10.21
N ASP A 92 -9.54 11.06 -10.66
CA ASP A 92 -8.88 11.27 -11.94
C ASP A 92 -7.53 10.56 -12.00
N THR A 93 -6.67 10.79 -11.00
CA THR A 93 -5.37 10.11 -10.91
C THR A 93 -5.54 8.60 -10.80
N TYR A 94 -6.51 8.13 -10.01
CA TYR A 94 -6.82 6.70 -9.96
C TYR A 94 -7.21 6.14 -11.33
N LEU A 95 -8.01 6.87 -12.11
CA LEU A 95 -8.41 6.47 -13.46
C LEU A 95 -7.22 6.37 -14.42
N ASP A 96 -6.21 7.24 -14.31
CA ASP A 96 -4.97 7.11 -15.06
C ASP A 96 -4.26 5.78 -14.76
N TYR A 97 -4.11 5.41 -13.49
CA TYR A 97 -3.50 4.13 -13.11
C TYR A 97 -4.37 2.92 -13.43
N TYR A 98 -5.68 3.07 -13.41
CA TYR A 98 -6.64 2.08 -13.87
C TYR A 98 -6.47 1.80 -15.36
N LEU A 99 -6.30 2.83 -16.18
CA LEU A 99 -6.00 2.69 -17.61
C LEU A 99 -4.66 2.02 -17.87
N LEU A 100 -3.69 2.23 -16.99
CA LEU A 100 -2.38 1.56 -17.02
C LEU A 100 -2.40 0.12 -16.46
N ASN A 101 -3.57 -0.36 -16.02
CA ASN A 101 -3.75 -1.69 -15.43
C ASN A 101 -2.86 -1.94 -14.20
N LYS A 102 -2.53 -0.87 -13.46
CA LYS A 102 -1.73 -0.88 -12.22
C LYS A 102 -2.63 -0.66 -11.02
N ILE A 103 -3.56 -1.58 -10.81
CA ILE A 103 -4.53 -1.51 -9.71
C ILE A 103 -4.34 -2.67 -8.73
N LEU A 104 -4.51 -2.38 -7.44
CA LEU A 104 -4.61 -3.39 -6.39
C LEU A 104 -5.98 -4.05 -6.45
N LEU A 105 -6.03 -5.33 -6.11
CA LEU A 105 -7.25 -6.15 -6.04
C LEU A 105 -8.05 -5.88 -4.76
#